data_AF-A0A520BP81-F1
#
_entry.id   AF-A0A520BP81-F1
#
_cell.length_a   1.000
_cell.length_b   1.000
_cell.length_c   1.000
_cell.angle_alpha   90.00
_cell.angle_beta   90.00
_cell.angle_gamma   90.00
#
_symmetry.space_group_name_H-M   'P 1'
#
loop_
_entity.id
_entity.type
_entity.pdbx_description
1 polymer ?
#
loop_
_entity_poly.entity_id
_entity_poly.type
_entity_poly.pdbx_seq_one_letter_code
_entity_poly.pdbx_strand_id
1 'polypeptide(L)'
;MIIFGTRSKTLTGSSTKANCHNCGSTQTVSLVFAVKYFHIFWIPMFPYSKVGASQCSHCKQVLYNNEMPDGLKTVYEQEKSRAKTPWVYRTGLILIGLFMAFVIGVVVFGGASKADIETPIVNDVYQVKDGNRNYALYKVIAVNGDTVTVVKHNEVARKASQLDQLMKNEADNYSKNETKFTKSELEQMISDRKLIDVEKAEK
;
A
#
# COMPACT_ATOMS: atom_id res chain seq x y z
N MET A 1 12.70 -22.00 6.63
CA MET A 1 11.46 -21.89 5.82
C MET A 1 11.67 -20.80 4.78
N ILE A 2 11.47 -21.10 3.50
CA ILE A 2 11.61 -20.09 2.44
C ILE A 2 10.29 -19.31 2.37
N ILE A 3 10.33 -18.02 2.75
CA ILE A 3 9.15 -17.15 2.84
C ILE A 3 8.78 -16.49 1.50
N PHE A 4 9.68 -16.44 0.52
CA PHE A 4 9.39 -15.90 -0.81
C PHE A 4 9.97 -16.79 -1.90
N GLY A 5 9.36 -16.80 -3.09
CA GLY A 5 9.88 -17.58 -4.20
C GLY A 5 8.90 -17.74 -5.34
N THR A 6 9.23 -18.64 -6.26
CA THR A 6 8.41 -18.94 -7.44
C THR A 6 7.73 -20.29 -7.28
N ARG A 7 6.44 -20.35 -7.63
CA ARG A 7 5.68 -21.61 -7.71
C ARG A 7 4.95 -21.70 -9.03
N SER A 8 4.54 -22.92 -9.38
CA SER A 8 3.69 -23.18 -10.53
C SER A 8 2.41 -23.87 -10.11
N LYS A 9 1.29 -23.49 -10.74
CA LYS A 9 0.02 -24.20 -10.62
C LYS A 9 -0.49 -24.60 -11.99
N THR A 10 -0.90 -25.86 -12.13
CA THR A 10 -1.61 -26.35 -13.31
C THR A 10 -2.93 -25.62 -13.48
N LEU A 11 -3.16 -25.11 -14.68
CA LEU A 11 -4.43 -24.52 -15.10
C LEU A 11 -5.37 -25.65 -15.55
N THR A 12 -6.67 -25.44 -15.41
CA THR A 12 -7.66 -26.37 -15.96
C THR A 12 -7.41 -26.53 -17.46
N GLY A 13 -7.17 -27.79 -17.86
CA GLY A 13 -6.70 -28.14 -19.19
C GLY A 13 -7.76 -27.93 -20.27
N SER A 14 -7.27 -27.74 -21.49
CA SER A 14 -8.08 -27.81 -22.70
C SER A 14 -8.52 -29.26 -22.95
N SER A 15 -9.78 -29.47 -23.34
CA SER A 15 -10.27 -30.78 -23.81
C SER A 15 -9.85 -31.10 -25.25
N THR A 16 -9.19 -30.15 -25.93
CA THR A 16 -8.74 -30.31 -27.32
C THR A 16 -7.68 -31.39 -27.41
N LYS A 17 -7.93 -32.40 -28.27
CA LYS A 17 -7.00 -33.48 -28.57
C LYS A 17 -6.41 -33.28 -29.96
N ALA A 18 -5.11 -33.47 -30.08
CA ALA A 18 -4.39 -33.40 -31.35
C ALA A 18 -3.84 -34.76 -31.79
N ASN A 19 -3.45 -34.86 -33.05
CA ASN A 19 -2.81 -36.04 -33.62
C ASN A 19 -1.33 -36.07 -33.26
N CYS A 20 -0.81 -37.26 -32.97
CA CYS A 20 0.59 -37.45 -32.62
C CYS A 20 1.45 -37.63 -33.88
N HIS A 21 2.45 -36.78 -34.07
CA HIS A 21 3.38 -36.87 -35.21
C HIS A 21 4.40 -38.02 -35.07
N ASN A 22 4.66 -38.48 -33.85
CA ASN A 22 5.69 -39.49 -33.58
C ASN A 22 5.19 -40.93 -33.75
N CYS A 23 3.95 -41.22 -33.32
CA CYS A 23 3.38 -42.57 -33.44
C CYS A 23 2.15 -42.67 -34.35
N GLY A 24 1.77 -41.57 -35.03
CA GLY A 24 0.65 -41.55 -35.98
C GLY A 24 -0.75 -41.67 -35.36
N SER A 25 -0.86 -41.81 -34.04
CA SER A 25 -2.15 -42.01 -33.36
C SER A 25 -2.98 -40.72 -33.33
N THR A 26 -4.26 -40.82 -33.70
CA THR A 26 -5.18 -39.69 -33.82
C THR A 26 -5.80 -39.33 -32.47
N GLN A 27 -6.02 -38.03 -32.21
CA GLN A 27 -6.65 -37.53 -30.97
C GLN A 27 -6.07 -38.11 -29.67
N THR A 28 -4.76 -38.32 -29.61
CA THR A 28 -4.07 -38.90 -28.44
C THR A 28 -3.21 -37.90 -27.67
N VAL A 29 -2.96 -36.72 -28.26
CA VAL A 29 -2.13 -35.68 -27.63
C VAL A 29 -3.03 -34.73 -26.84
N SER A 30 -2.77 -34.60 -25.55
CA SER A 30 -3.40 -33.62 -24.67
C SER A 30 -2.43 -32.50 -24.31
N LEU A 31 -2.98 -31.31 -24.03
CA LEU A 31 -2.21 -30.13 -23.65
C LEU A 31 -2.45 -29.81 -22.18
N VAL A 32 -1.37 -29.58 -21.44
CA VAL A 32 -1.40 -29.17 -20.04
C VAL A 32 -0.68 -27.84 -19.89
N PHE A 33 -1.35 -26.89 -19.24
CA PHE A 33 -0.81 -25.56 -18.98
C PHE A 33 -0.59 -25.35 -17.50
N ALA A 34 0.44 -24.58 -17.15
CA ALA A 34 0.71 -24.15 -15.79
C ALA A 34 1.06 -22.66 -15.77
N VAL A 35 0.55 -21.95 -14.77
CA VAL A 35 0.96 -20.58 -14.48
C VAL A 35 2.10 -20.60 -13.47
N LYS A 36 3.17 -19.85 -13.76
CA LYS A 36 4.23 -19.53 -12.82
C LYS A 36 3.94 -18.18 -12.17
N TYR A 37 4.04 -18.13 -10.85
CA TYR A 37 3.77 -16.94 -10.06
C TYR A 37 4.82 -16.77 -8.97
N PHE A 38 5.07 -15.51 -8.63
CA PHE A 38 5.88 -15.14 -7.49
C PHE A 38 5.00 -15.05 -6.25
N HIS A 39 5.49 -15.52 -5.11
CA HIS A 39 4.78 -15.43 -3.85
C HIS A 39 5.69 -14.87 -2.74
N ILE A 40 5.07 -14.19 -1.78
CA ILE A 40 5.69 -13.79 -0.51
C ILE A 40 4.74 -14.27 0.59
N PHE A 41 5.26 -14.90 1.64
CA PHE A 41 4.50 -15.54 2.72
C PHE A 41 3.34 -16.41 2.22
N TRP A 42 3.60 -17.25 1.20
CA TRP A 42 2.59 -18.09 0.52
C TRP A 42 1.44 -17.34 -0.17
N ILE A 43 1.44 -16.00 -0.18
CA ILE A 43 0.49 -15.16 -0.88
C ILE A 43 1.00 -14.93 -2.32
N PRO A 44 0.22 -15.30 -3.36
CA PRO A 44 0.57 -15.00 -4.74
C PRO A 44 0.62 -13.49 -5.00
N MET A 45 1.77 -12.99 -5.41
CA MET A 45 1.95 -11.57 -5.70
C MET A 45 1.50 -11.23 -7.12
N PHE A 46 2.08 -11.91 -8.11
CA PHE A 46 1.75 -11.74 -9.52
C PHE A 46 2.14 -12.99 -10.33
N PRO A 47 1.36 -13.35 -11.36
CA PRO A 47 1.79 -14.31 -12.35
C PRO A 47 2.80 -13.64 -13.29
N TYR A 48 3.90 -14.32 -13.62
CA TYR A 48 4.93 -13.77 -14.51
C TYR A 48 5.11 -14.58 -15.79
N SER A 49 4.66 -15.84 -15.82
CA SER A 49 4.77 -16.68 -17.02
C SER A 49 3.67 -17.74 -17.06
N LYS A 50 3.27 -18.12 -18.28
CA LYS A 50 2.40 -19.27 -18.54
C LYS A 50 3.16 -20.23 -19.43
N VAL A 51 3.37 -21.44 -18.94
CA VAL A 51 4.05 -22.53 -19.65
C VAL A 51 3.05 -23.64 -19.95
N GLY A 52 3.39 -24.48 -20.92
CA GLY A 52 2.59 -25.67 -21.19
C GLY A 52 3.42 -26.73 -21.90
N ALA A 53 2.93 -27.94 -21.84
CA ALA A 53 3.52 -29.11 -22.49
C ALA A 53 2.40 -29.96 -23.08
N SER A 54 2.72 -30.69 -24.14
CA SER A 54 1.83 -31.71 -24.70
C SER A 54 2.25 -33.08 -24.22
N GLN A 55 1.30 -34.00 -24.02
CA GLN A 55 1.57 -35.40 -23.72
C GLN A 55 0.73 -36.31 -24.61
N CYS A 56 1.36 -37.28 -25.26
CA CYS A 56 0.65 -38.35 -25.97
C CYS A 56 0.22 -39.45 -25.00
N SER A 57 -1.06 -39.84 -25.00
CA SER A 57 -1.55 -40.96 -24.20
C SER A 57 -1.04 -42.32 -24.67
N HIS A 58 -0.69 -42.44 -25.96
CA HIS A 58 -0.24 -43.69 -26.61
C HIS A 58 1.27 -43.91 -26.45
N CYS A 59 2.12 -43.07 -27.07
CA CYS A 59 3.57 -43.22 -27.01
C CYS A 59 4.25 -42.51 -25.83
N LYS A 60 3.48 -41.80 -24.99
CA LYS A 60 3.97 -41.06 -23.81
C LYS A 60 4.95 -39.92 -24.08
N GLN A 61 5.19 -39.57 -25.33
CA GLN A 61 6.02 -38.42 -25.69
C GLN A 61 5.48 -37.14 -25.04
N VAL A 62 6.39 -36.40 -24.43
CA VAL A 62 6.16 -35.06 -23.89
C VAL A 62 6.93 -34.07 -24.75
N LEU A 63 6.28 -32.98 -25.18
CA LEU A 63 6.93 -31.90 -25.91
C LEU A 63 6.64 -30.57 -25.23
N TYR A 64 7.68 -29.77 -25.04
CA TYR A 64 7.57 -28.36 -24.67
C TYR A 64 7.32 -27.49 -25.91
N ASN A 65 6.89 -26.24 -25.72
CA ASN A 65 6.52 -25.34 -26.83
C ASN A 65 7.59 -25.21 -27.92
N ASN A 66 8.87 -25.22 -27.54
CA ASN A 66 10.02 -25.13 -28.45
C ASN A 66 10.30 -26.42 -29.22
N GLU A 67 9.69 -27.54 -28.84
CA GLU A 67 9.89 -28.87 -29.44
C GLU A 67 8.65 -29.33 -30.24
N MET A 68 7.57 -28.55 -30.22
CA MET A 68 6.33 -28.89 -30.91
C MET A 68 6.44 -28.64 -32.42
N PRO A 69 5.96 -29.58 -33.26
CA PRO A 69 5.83 -29.34 -34.71
C PRO A 69 4.76 -28.26 -34.98
N ASP A 70 4.87 -27.57 -36.11
CA ASP A 70 4.06 -26.38 -36.42
C ASP A 70 2.54 -26.60 -36.30
N GLY A 71 2.05 -27.76 -36.74
CA GLY A 71 0.64 -28.12 -36.61
C GLY A 71 0.17 -28.20 -35.15
N LEU A 72 1.00 -28.77 -34.26
CA LEU A 72 0.69 -28.86 -32.83
C LEU A 72 0.89 -27.52 -32.13
N LYS A 73 1.87 -26.73 -32.57
CA LYS A 73 2.17 -25.40 -32.03
C LYS A 73 1.03 -24.41 -32.24
N THR A 74 0.32 -24.52 -33.37
CA THR A 74 -0.87 -23.70 -33.65
C THR A 74 -2.00 -24.01 -32.65
N VAL A 75 -2.27 -25.29 -32.40
CA VAL A 75 -3.26 -25.73 -31.39
C VAL A 75 -2.81 -25.30 -30.00
N TYR A 76 -1.51 -25.41 -29.69
CA TYR A 76 -0.93 -24.99 -28.43
C TYR A 76 -1.19 -23.51 -28.13
N GLU A 77 -0.88 -22.59 -29.04
CA GLU A 77 -1.05 -21.16 -28.79
C GLU A 77 -2.55 -20.78 -28.67
N GLN A 78 -3.42 -21.42 -29.46
CA GLN A 78 -4.87 -21.24 -29.34
C GLN A 78 -5.38 -21.66 -27.95
N GLU A 79 -4.99 -22.83 -27.47
CA GLU A 79 -5.42 -23.34 -26.17
C GLU A 79 -4.75 -22.62 -24.99
N LYS A 80 -3.51 -22.16 -25.15
CA LYS A 80 -2.81 -21.33 -24.17
C LYS A 80 -3.52 -20.00 -23.93
N SER A 81 -4.10 -19.41 -24.98
CA SER A 81 -4.90 -18.18 -24.88
C SER A 81 -6.22 -18.43 -24.14
N ARG A 82 -6.84 -19.60 -24.34
CA ARG A 82 -8.08 -20.03 -23.67
C ARG A 82 -7.88 -20.40 -22.21
N ALA A 83 -6.73 -20.97 -21.85
CA ALA A 83 -6.38 -21.32 -20.48
C ALA A 83 -6.20 -20.06 -19.62
N LYS A 84 -7.29 -19.59 -18.99
CA LYS A 84 -7.27 -18.36 -18.18
C LYS A 84 -6.47 -18.55 -16.90
N THR A 85 -5.65 -17.57 -16.57
CA THR A 85 -4.99 -17.48 -15.27
C THR A 85 -6.00 -17.00 -14.22
N PRO A 86 -6.21 -17.73 -13.11
CA PRO A 86 -7.12 -17.29 -12.05
C PRO A 86 -6.72 -15.93 -11.47
N TRP A 87 -7.71 -15.11 -11.15
CA TRP A 87 -7.49 -13.77 -10.57
C TRP A 87 -6.80 -13.80 -9.21
N VAL A 88 -6.89 -14.92 -8.48
CA VAL A 88 -6.24 -15.14 -7.18
C VAL A 88 -4.72 -14.95 -7.26
N TYR A 89 -4.09 -15.14 -8.43
CA TYR A 89 -2.64 -14.92 -8.59
C TYR A 89 -2.24 -13.44 -8.65
N ARG A 90 -3.20 -12.51 -8.72
CA ARG A 90 -2.99 -11.05 -8.76
C ARG A 90 -3.30 -10.36 -7.43
N THR A 91 -3.58 -11.11 -6.36
CA THR A 91 -4.01 -10.55 -5.07
C THR A 91 -2.96 -9.66 -4.42
N GLY A 92 -1.66 -10.00 -4.53
CA GLY A 92 -0.62 -9.15 -3.96
C GLY A 92 -0.53 -7.77 -4.59
N LEU A 93 -0.84 -7.61 -5.88
CA LEU A 93 -0.91 -6.28 -6.50
C LEU A 93 -2.06 -5.44 -5.93
N ILE A 94 -3.21 -6.07 -5.67
CA ILE A 94 -4.36 -5.41 -5.05
C ILE A 94 -4.00 -4.96 -3.64
N LEU A 95 -3.33 -5.82 -2.85
CA LEU A 95 -2.89 -5.48 -1.50
C LEU A 95 -1.90 -4.31 -1.49
N ILE A 96 -0.93 -4.30 -2.43
CA ILE A 96 0.01 -3.17 -2.57
C ILE A 96 -0.74 -1.88 -2.93
N GLY A 97 -1.70 -1.96 -3.86
CA GLY A 97 -2.51 -0.81 -4.26
C GLY A 97 -3.34 -0.25 -3.11
N LEU A 98 -4.00 -1.12 -2.33
CA LEU A 98 -4.76 -0.73 -1.15
C LEU A 98 -3.87 -0.13 -0.06
N PHE A 99 -2.70 -0.72 0.18
CA PHE A 99 -1.74 -0.18 1.14
C PHE A 99 -1.25 1.21 0.73
N MET A 100 -0.92 1.41 -0.54
CA MET A 100 -0.53 2.74 -1.03
C MET A 100 -1.68 3.75 -0.95
N ALA A 101 -2.90 3.36 -1.31
CA ALA A 101 -4.08 4.22 -1.17
C ALA A 101 -4.32 4.61 0.30
N PHE A 102 -4.16 3.66 1.23
CA PHE A 102 -4.24 3.92 2.66
C PHE A 102 -3.17 4.92 3.13
N VAL A 103 -1.90 4.70 2.77
CA VAL A 103 -0.79 5.61 3.12
C VAL A 103 -1.04 7.02 2.57
N ILE A 104 -1.47 7.13 1.31
CA ILE A 104 -1.82 8.43 0.70
C ILE A 104 -2.98 9.07 1.47
N GLY A 105 -4.02 8.28 1.81
CA GLY A 105 -5.14 8.75 2.61
C GLY A 105 -4.69 9.34 3.95
N VAL A 106 -3.83 8.63 4.68
CA VAL A 106 -3.26 9.13 5.95
C VAL A 106 -2.44 10.41 5.74
N VAL A 107 -1.67 10.53 4.66
CA VAL A 107 -0.82 11.72 4.41
C VAL A 107 -1.62 12.95 3.93
N VAL A 108 -2.76 12.72 3.26
CA VAL A 108 -3.61 13.79 2.71
C VAL A 108 -4.65 14.25 3.72
N PHE A 109 -5.27 13.31 4.44
CA PHE A 109 -6.36 13.58 5.37
C PHE A 109 -5.93 13.55 6.84
N GLY A 110 -4.69 13.17 7.15
CA GLY A 110 -4.16 13.19 8.51
C GLY A 110 -3.59 14.56 8.89
N GLY A 111 -3.78 14.93 10.17
CA GLY A 111 -3.29 16.15 10.78
C GLY A 111 -4.42 17.13 11.17
N ALA A 112 -4.02 18.32 11.61
CA ALA A 112 -4.92 19.37 12.06
C ALA A 112 -5.91 19.80 10.96
N SER A 113 -7.18 19.86 11.33
CA SER A 113 -8.29 20.26 10.48
C SER A 113 -8.91 21.57 10.96
N LYS A 114 -9.73 22.20 10.11
CA LYS A 114 -10.47 23.42 10.49
C LYS A 114 -11.39 23.18 11.70
N ALA A 115 -11.96 21.98 11.83
CA ALA A 115 -12.82 21.62 12.95
C ALA A 115 -12.07 21.70 14.29
N ASP A 116 -10.77 21.40 14.31
CA ASP A 116 -9.96 21.39 15.53
C ASP A 116 -9.69 22.80 16.07
N ILE A 117 -9.69 23.82 15.20
CA ILE A 117 -9.45 25.21 15.58
C ILE A 117 -10.73 26.06 15.68
N GLU A 118 -11.88 25.52 15.28
CA GLU A 118 -13.16 26.23 15.32
C GLU A 118 -13.60 26.51 16.77
N THR A 119 -13.34 25.54 17.66
CA THR A 119 -13.65 25.58 19.10
C THR A 119 -12.39 25.35 19.95
N PRO A 120 -11.49 26.35 20.05
CA PRO A 120 -10.30 26.23 20.89
C PRO A 120 -10.69 26.27 22.37
N ILE A 121 -10.12 25.39 23.17
CA ILE A 121 -10.32 25.32 24.63
C ILE A 121 -8.99 25.65 25.31
N VAL A 122 -9.05 26.22 26.51
CA VAL A 122 -7.88 26.43 27.34
C VAL A 122 -7.21 25.07 27.61
N ASN A 123 -5.89 25.03 27.52
CA ASN A 123 -5.02 23.85 27.57
C ASN A 123 -4.97 22.98 26.31
N ASP A 124 -5.63 23.34 25.21
CA ASP A 124 -5.34 22.73 23.90
C ASP A 124 -3.85 22.89 23.57
N VAL A 125 -3.23 21.86 22.99
CA VAL A 125 -1.81 21.89 22.62
C VAL A 125 -1.66 21.74 21.12
N TYR A 126 -1.18 22.80 20.48
CA TYR A 126 -0.93 22.86 19.05
C TYR A 126 0.47 22.36 18.72
N GLN A 127 0.54 21.39 17.83
CA GLN A 127 1.79 20.86 17.29
C GLN A 127 2.17 21.64 16.04
N VAL A 128 3.23 22.46 16.12
CA VAL A 128 3.59 23.40 15.06
C VAL A 128 4.99 23.09 14.52
N LYS A 129 5.14 23.15 13.20
CA LYS A 129 6.43 23.14 12.52
C LYS A 129 7.12 24.50 12.67
N ASP A 130 8.17 24.53 13.49
CA ASP A 130 8.93 25.73 13.82
C ASP A 130 10.19 25.81 12.94
N GLY A 131 10.02 26.32 11.72
CA GLY A 131 11.07 26.40 10.70
C GLY A 131 11.27 25.10 9.90
N ASN A 132 12.47 24.91 9.33
CA ASN A 132 12.69 23.83 8.37
C ASN A 132 12.94 22.45 8.99
N ARG A 133 13.40 22.38 10.25
CA ARG A 133 13.88 21.13 10.87
C ARG A 133 13.38 20.89 12.29
N ASN A 134 12.64 21.83 12.86
CA ASN A 134 12.20 21.74 14.25
C ASN A 134 10.67 21.81 14.33
N TYR A 135 10.17 21.30 15.45
CA TYR A 135 8.77 21.21 15.81
C TYR A 135 8.63 21.71 17.24
N ALA A 136 7.59 22.48 17.52
CA ALA A 136 7.34 23.09 18.81
C ALA A 136 5.89 22.87 19.23
N LEU A 137 5.67 22.88 20.53
CA LEU A 137 4.34 22.81 21.15
C LEU A 137 3.91 24.20 21.55
N TYR A 138 2.65 24.55 21.27
CA TYR A 138 2.03 25.78 21.71
C TYR A 138 0.78 25.44 22.52
N LYS A 139 0.75 25.80 23.81
CA LYS A 139 -0.41 25.54 24.68
C LYS A 139 -1.30 26.78 24.73
N VAL A 140 -2.60 26.59 24.58
CA VAL A 140 -3.61 27.65 24.69
C VAL A 140 -3.81 28.02 26.15
N ILE A 141 -3.65 29.31 26.47
CA ILE A 141 -3.85 29.84 27.83
C ILE A 141 -5.10 30.71 27.96
N ALA A 142 -5.55 31.32 26.86
CA ALA A 142 -6.77 32.13 26.86
C ALA A 142 -7.39 32.17 25.46
N VAL A 143 -8.72 32.22 25.41
CA VAL A 143 -9.50 32.35 24.18
C VAL A 143 -10.44 33.55 24.34
N ASN A 144 -10.23 34.59 23.53
CA ASN A 144 -11.01 35.82 23.55
C ASN A 144 -11.67 36.01 22.18
N GLY A 145 -12.87 35.45 22.02
CA GLY A 145 -13.62 35.49 20.76
C GLY A 145 -12.87 34.82 19.61
N ASP A 146 -12.31 35.63 18.72
CA ASP A 146 -11.58 35.17 17.52
C ASP A 146 -10.05 35.06 17.73
N THR A 147 -9.56 35.50 18.89
CA THR A 147 -8.12 35.47 19.22
C THR A 147 -7.81 34.39 20.26
N VAL A 148 -6.84 33.54 19.93
CA VAL A 148 -6.28 32.52 20.81
C VAL A 148 -4.91 32.98 21.29
N THR A 149 -4.71 33.04 22.60
CA THR A 149 -3.42 33.34 23.22
C THR A 149 -2.74 32.05 23.59
N VAL A 150 -1.52 31.85 23.10
CA VAL A 150 -0.74 30.64 23.29
C VAL A 150 0.63 30.95 23.88
N VAL A 151 1.19 29.97 24.59
CA VAL A 151 2.56 29.97 25.08
C VAL A 151 3.35 28.84 24.44
N LYS A 152 4.58 29.15 24.00
CA LYS A 152 5.46 28.16 23.36
C LYS A 152 6.20 27.34 24.41
N HIS A 153 6.33 26.04 24.18
CA HIS A 153 7.18 25.17 24.99
C HIS A 153 8.65 25.58 24.87
N ASN A 154 9.41 25.52 25.97
CA ASN A 154 10.81 25.98 25.98
C ASN A 154 11.73 25.07 25.17
N GLU A 155 11.38 23.78 25.07
CA GLU A 155 12.06 22.81 24.21
C GLU A 155 11.38 22.62 22.86
N VAL A 156 12.17 22.22 21.86
CA VAL A 156 11.72 21.88 20.50
C VAL A 156 12.17 20.48 20.10
N ALA A 157 11.33 19.77 19.35
CA ALA A 157 11.63 18.47 18.78
C ALA A 157 12.24 18.59 17.38
N ARG A 158 13.09 17.63 16.98
CA ARG A 158 13.61 17.54 15.61
C ARG A 158 12.69 16.76 14.67
N LYS A 159 11.75 15.98 15.22
CA LYS A 159 10.77 15.18 14.48
C LYS A 159 9.40 15.31 15.12
N ALA A 160 8.35 15.33 14.31
CA ALA A 160 6.96 15.37 14.81
C ALA A 160 6.66 14.21 15.79
N SER A 161 7.18 13.01 15.53
CA SER A 161 6.99 11.84 16.40
C SER A 161 7.60 11.96 17.81
N GLN A 162 8.38 13.01 18.10
CA GLN A 162 8.96 13.26 19.43
C GLN A 162 8.12 14.24 20.25
N LEU A 163 7.11 14.88 19.66
CA LEU A 163 6.26 15.86 20.34
C LEU A 163 5.46 15.21 21.48
N ASP A 164 4.92 14.00 21.27
CA ASP A 164 4.22 13.25 22.32
C ASP A 164 5.11 12.97 23.54
N GLN A 165 6.41 12.76 23.30
CA GLN A 165 7.37 12.53 24.37
C GLN A 165 7.68 13.82 25.14
N LEU A 166 7.80 14.95 24.44
CA LEU A 166 7.93 16.27 25.07
C LEU A 166 6.71 16.59 25.93
N MET A 167 5.50 16.33 25.42
CA MET A 167 4.25 16.55 26.17
C MET A 167 4.20 15.76 27.48
N LYS A 168 4.72 14.52 27.51
CA LYS A 168 4.70 13.65 28.70
C LYS A 168 5.80 13.98 29.70
N ASN A 169 7.00 14.26 29.21
CA ASN A 169 8.17 14.42 30.08
C ASN A 169 8.29 15.84 30.66
N GLU A 170 7.71 16.84 30.00
CA GLU A 170 7.85 18.26 30.36
C GLU A 170 6.52 19.02 30.28
N ALA A 171 5.43 18.41 30.75
CA ALA A 171 4.05 18.90 30.58
C ALA A 171 3.79 20.36 31.02
N ASP A 172 4.68 20.97 31.82
CA ASP A 172 4.58 22.33 32.34
C ASP A 172 5.76 23.26 31.95
N ASN A 173 6.65 22.84 31.05
CA ASN A 173 7.83 23.62 30.64
C ASN A 173 7.53 24.62 29.51
N TYR A 174 6.63 25.57 29.80
CA TYR A 174 6.24 26.62 28.84
C TYR A 174 6.93 27.96 29.12
N SER A 175 7.19 28.69 28.05
CA SER A 175 7.71 30.04 28.11
C SER A 175 6.68 31.00 28.70
N LYS A 176 7.15 32.08 29.33
CA LYS A 176 6.29 33.19 29.77
C LYS A 176 5.92 34.15 28.62
N ASN A 177 6.48 33.93 27.43
CA ASN A 177 6.20 34.75 26.26
C ASN A 177 4.87 34.32 25.63
N GLU A 178 3.89 35.22 25.66
CA GLU A 178 2.60 35.02 25.03
C GLU A 178 2.65 35.41 23.55
N THR A 179 2.09 34.57 22.70
CA THR A 179 1.84 34.85 21.29
C THR A 179 0.35 34.77 21.03
N LYS A 180 -0.17 35.68 20.20
CA LYS A 180 -1.60 35.70 19.84
C LYS A 180 -1.76 35.30 18.40
N PHE A 181 -2.73 34.43 18.15
CA PHE A 181 -3.14 34.02 16.82
C PHE A 181 -4.63 34.26 16.66
N THR A 182 -5.02 34.80 15.52
CA THR A 182 -6.43 34.82 15.07
C THR A 182 -6.81 33.47 14.48
N LYS A 183 -8.10 33.13 14.44
CA LYS A 183 -8.55 31.89 13.77
C LYS A 183 -8.14 31.85 12.30
N SER A 184 -8.17 33.00 11.62
CA SER A 184 -7.73 33.11 10.22
C SER A 184 -6.24 32.78 10.05
N GLU A 185 -5.37 33.20 10.98
CA GLU A 185 -3.95 32.83 10.95
C GLU A 185 -3.74 31.34 11.23
N LEU A 186 -4.50 30.75 12.16
CA LEU A 186 -4.45 29.30 12.41
C LEU A 186 -4.91 28.50 11.18
N GLU A 187 -5.95 28.95 10.48
CA GLU A 187 -6.39 28.35 9.21
C GLU A 187 -5.30 28.43 8.14
N GLN A 188 -4.61 29.57 8.04
CA GLN A 188 -3.48 29.72 7.13
C GLN A 188 -2.33 28.80 7.51
N MET A 189 -2.05 28.62 8.81
CA MET A 189 -1.04 27.68 9.28
C MET A 189 -1.39 26.22 8.97
N ILE A 190 -2.66 25.84 8.97
CA ILE A 190 -3.11 24.52 8.48
C ILE A 190 -2.85 24.40 6.97
N SER A 191 -3.23 25.42 6.20
CA SER A 191 -3.05 25.44 4.74
C SER A 191 -1.57 25.33 4.34
N ASP A 192 -0.69 26.00 5.09
CA ASP A 192 0.77 25.95 4.93
C ASP A 192 1.42 24.64 5.44
N ARG A 193 0.64 23.71 6.01
CA ARG A 193 1.13 22.54 6.76
C ARG A 193 2.13 22.88 7.88
N LYS A 194 1.96 24.05 8.50
CA LYS A 194 2.71 24.47 9.69
C LYS A 194 2.05 23.98 10.97
N LEU A 195 0.73 24.05 11.07
CA LEU A 195 -0.02 23.38 12.14
C LEU A 195 -0.20 21.91 11.73
N ILE A 196 0.39 21.01 12.49
CA ILE A 196 0.44 19.58 12.15
C ILE A 196 -0.69 18.84 12.81
N ASP A 197 -0.95 19.13 14.08
CA ASP A 197 -1.97 18.47 14.87
C ASP A 197 -2.40 19.35 16.05
N VAL A 198 -3.54 19.01 16.64
CA VAL A 198 -4.10 19.67 17.83
C VAL A 198 -4.50 18.62 18.83
N GLU A 199 -3.78 18.55 19.95
CA GLU A 199 -4.22 17.76 21.10
C GLU A 199 -5.26 18.58 21.86
N LYS A 200 -6.49 18.07 21.94
CA LYS A 200 -7.58 18.70 22.69
C LYS A 200 -7.44 18.41 24.18
N ALA A 201 -7.63 19.44 25.00
CA ALA A 201 -7.79 19.22 26.43
C ALA A 201 -9.09 18.46 26.72
N GLU A 202 -9.05 17.48 27.62
CA GLU A 202 -10.28 16.84 28.13
C GLU A 202 -11.16 17.90 28.82
N LYS A 203 -12.45 17.89 28.50
CA LYS A 203 -13.45 18.79 29.11
C LYS A 203 -13.74 18.46 30.57
#